data_AF-A0A0Q8V8R1-F1
#
_entry.id   AF-A0A0Q8V8R1-F1
#
_cell.length_a   1.000
_cell.length_b   1.000
_cell.length_c   1.000
_cell.angle_alpha   90.00
_cell.angle_beta   90.00
_cell.angle_gamma   90.00
#
_symmetry.space_group_name_H-M   'P 1'
#
loop_
_entity.id
_entity.type
_entity.pdbx_description
1 polymer ?
#
loop_
_entity_poly.entity_id
_entity_poly.type
_entity_poly.pdbx_seq_one_letter_code
_entity_poly.pdbx_strand_id
1 'polypeptide(L)'
;MDFAFTGPVVEWRGPAPYWFLAVPLEDSEDIKEAARGLEYWGQVAVEVRIGATEFTTALFPKDGRYLVPLKAAVRRAAGLDPVEAGQELAVELRLAARK
;
A
#
# COMPACT_ATOMS: atom_id res chain seq x y z
N MET A 1 1.56 -11.50 -10.01
CA MET A 1 1.44 -12.11 -8.68
C MET A 1 0.56 -11.21 -7.87
N ASP A 2 -0.39 -11.81 -7.19
CA ASP A 2 -1.54 -11.17 -6.57
C ASP A 2 -1.52 -11.54 -5.09
N PHE A 3 -1.80 -10.56 -4.25
CA PHE A 3 -1.73 -10.61 -2.79
C PHE A 3 -3.03 -10.05 -2.22
N ALA A 4 -3.47 -10.57 -1.08
CA ALA A 4 -4.61 -10.04 -0.36
C ALA A 4 -4.28 -10.04 1.13
N PHE A 5 -4.39 -8.88 1.76
CA PHE A 5 -4.07 -8.71 3.18
C PHE A 5 -4.95 -7.64 3.81
N THR A 6 -4.98 -7.65 5.13
CA THR A 6 -5.58 -6.59 5.95
C THR A 6 -4.48 -5.96 6.79
N GLY A 7 -4.48 -4.64 6.89
CA GLY A 7 -3.54 -3.96 7.78
C GLY A 7 -4.06 -2.64 8.32
N PRO A 8 -3.34 -2.06 9.29
CA PRO A 8 -3.74 -0.81 9.91
C PRO A 8 -3.33 0.39 9.05
N VAL A 9 -4.20 1.39 9.00
CA VAL A 9 -3.84 2.72 8.53
C VAL A 9 -2.92 3.38 9.55
N VAL A 10 -1.83 3.97 9.08
CA VAL A 10 -0.87 4.72 9.87
C VAL A 10 -0.71 6.13 9.30
N GLU A 11 -0.53 7.09 10.20
CA GLU A 11 -0.14 8.45 9.84
C GLU A 11 1.38 8.59 10.02
N TRP A 12 2.06 9.15 9.02
CA TRP A 12 3.48 9.49 9.16
C TRP A 12 3.71 11.00 9.00
N ARG A 13 4.54 11.58 9.89
CA ARG A 13 4.68 13.05 10.06
C ARG A 13 5.50 13.73 8.96
N GLY A 14 4.96 14.86 8.48
CA GLY A 14 5.51 15.86 7.55
C GLY A 14 4.40 16.88 7.21
N PRO A 15 4.64 17.99 6.47
CA PRO A 15 3.53 18.87 6.09
C PRO A 15 2.50 18.12 5.22
N ALA A 16 1.22 18.25 5.61
CA ALA A 16 0.01 17.56 5.17
C ALA A 16 0.06 16.01 5.23
N PRO A 17 -0.87 15.37 5.98
CA PRO A 17 -0.70 13.99 6.43
C PRO A 17 -0.70 13.00 5.27
N TYR A 18 0.42 12.30 5.12
CA TYR A 18 0.48 11.11 4.29
C TYR A 18 -0.03 9.94 5.12
N TRP A 19 -1.25 9.51 4.80
CA TRP A 19 -1.82 8.28 5.31
C TRP A 19 -1.27 7.11 4.52
N PHE A 20 -0.97 6.03 5.20
CA PHE A 20 -0.50 4.79 4.59
C PHE A 20 -1.25 3.61 5.16
N LEU A 21 -1.45 2.58 4.35
CA LEU A 21 -1.77 1.26 4.86
C LEU A 21 -0.46 0.50 5.12
N ALA A 22 -0.28 0.02 6.34
CA ALA A 22 0.86 -0.82 6.66
C ALA A 22 0.60 -2.25 6.18
N VAL A 23 1.45 -2.73 5.27
CA VAL A 23 1.43 -4.15 4.87
C VAL A 23 1.93 -4.98 6.07
N PRO A 24 1.30 -6.12 6.40
CA PRO A 24 1.83 -7.04 7.40
C PRO A 24 3.28 -7.44 7.08
N LEU A 25 4.03 -7.84 8.11
CA LEU A 25 5.46 -8.16 7.93
C LEU A 25 5.63 -9.36 7.00
N GLU A 26 4.85 -10.42 7.20
CA GLU A 26 4.87 -11.63 6.37
C GLU A 26 4.58 -11.30 4.90
N ASP A 27 3.48 -10.59 4.63
CA ASP A 27 3.12 -10.16 3.27
C ASP A 27 4.19 -9.25 2.66
N SER A 28 4.85 -8.41 3.47
CA SER A 28 5.93 -7.55 2.99
C SER A 28 7.15 -8.36 2.55
N GLU A 29 7.49 -9.43 3.27
CA GLU A 29 8.57 -10.34 2.92
C GLU A 29 8.24 -11.10 1.63
N ASP A 30 7.02 -11.63 1.52
CA ASP A 30 6.55 -12.34 0.32
C ASP A 30 6.53 -11.43 -0.91
N ILE A 31 6.01 -10.20 -0.76
CA ILE A 31 6.03 -9.20 -1.83
C ILE A 31 7.46 -8.86 -2.23
N LYS A 32 8.38 -8.71 -1.27
CA LYS A 32 9.79 -8.39 -1.55
C LYS A 32 10.46 -9.51 -2.32
N GLU A 33 10.19 -10.77 -1.99
CA GLU A 33 10.70 -11.92 -2.74
C GLU A 33 10.13 -11.95 -4.16
N ALA A 34 8.82 -11.81 -4.30
CA ALA A 34 8.14 -11.81 -5.59
C ALA A 34 8.53 -10.64 -6.50
N ALA A 35 8.86 -9.50 -5.90
CA ALA A 35 9.26 -8.29 -6.61
C ALA A 35 10.75 -8.25 -6.97
N ARG A 36 11.54 -9.28 -6.65
CA ARG A 36 13.00 -9.29 -6.88
C ARG A 36 13.35 -8.99 -8.34
N GLY A 37 14.13 -7.92 -8.54
CA GLY A 37 14.51 -7.41 -9.86
C GLY A 37 13.47 -6.48 -10.51
N LEU A 38 12.35 -6.20 -9.84
CA LEU A 38 11.32 -5.23 -10.24
C LEU A 38 11.37 -3.96 -9.36
N GLU A 39 12.02 -4.03 -8.20
CA GLU A 39 12.12 -2.92 -7.27
C GLU A 39 13.05 -1.80 -7.76
N TYR A 40 12.71 -0.56 -7.41
CA TYR A 40 13.53 0.62 -7.68
C TYR A 40 13.67 1.46 -6.40
N TRP A 41 14.91 1.62 -5.94
CA TRP A 41 15.21 2.19 -4.60
C TRP A 41 14.39 1.52 -3.48
N GLY A 42 14.18 0.21 -3.61
CA GLY A 42 13.37 -0.59 -2.70
C GLY A 42 11.86 -0.42 -2.83
N GLN A 43 11.37 0.50 -3.68
CA GLN A 43 9.94 0.63 -3.97
C GLN A 43 9.49 -0.38 -5.01
N VAL A 44 8.23 -0.83 -4.92
CA VAL A 44 7.65 -1.82 -5.82
C VAL A 44 6.39 -1.26 -6.45
N ALA A 45 6.31 -1.22 -7.78
CA ALA A 45 5.12 -0.75 -8.50
C ALA A 45 3.99 -1.77 -8.40
N VAL A 46 2.79 -1.30 -8.04
CA VAL A 46 1.64 -2.14 -7.76
C VAL A 46 0.34 -1.52 -8.26
N GLU A 47 -0.60 -2.37 -8.62
CA GLU A 47 -2.02 -2.05 -8.71
C GLU A 47 -2.69 -2.50 -7.42
N VAL A 48 -3.52 -1.64 -6.83
CA VAL A 48 -4.16 -1.87 -5.54
C VAL A 48 -5.66 -1.69 -5.68
N ARG A 49 -6.43 -2.56 -5.04
CA ARG A 49 -7.88 -2.47 -4.93
C ARG A 49 -8.31 -2.41 -3.48
N ILE A 50 -9.13 -1.41 -3.14
CA ILE A 50 -9.76 -1.23 -1.83
C ILE A 50 -11.27 -1.13 -2.07
N GLY A 51 -12.01 -2.19 -1.72
CA GLY A 51 -13.41 -2.31 -2.09
C GLY A 51 -13.60 -2.29 -3.61
N ALA A 52 -14.26 -1.25 -4.12
CA ALA A 52 -14.47 -1.00 -5.55
C ALA A 52 -13.48 0.00 -6.17
N THR A 53 -12.55 0.54 -5.37
CA THR A 53 -11.60 1.56 -5.80
C THR A 53 -10.28 0.91 -6.20
N GLU A 54 -9.93 1.02 -7.48
CA GLU A 54 -8.68 0.54 -8.05
C GLU A 54 -7.75 1.71 -8.38
N PHE A 55 -6.45 1.56 -8.09
CA PHE A 55 -5.45 2.58 -8.40
C PHE A 55 -4.04 1.98 -8.49
N THR A 56 -3.19 2.63 -9.28
CA THR A 56 -1.76 2.28 -9.36
C THR A 56 -0.93 3.17 -8.43
N THR A 57 0.03 2.57 -7.72
CA THR A 57 0.99 3.28 -6.87
C THR A 57 2.31 2.51 -6.79
N ALA A 58 3.26 3.01 -6.00
CA ALA A 58 4.42 2.24 -5.57
C ALA A 58 4.35 2.00 -4.05
N LEU A 59 4.74 0.82 -3.62
CA LEU A 59 4.97 0.47 -2.23
C LEU A 59 6.23 1.16 -1.72
N PHE A 60 6.17 1.70 -0.51
CA PHE A 60 7.31 2.35 0.14
C PHE A 60 7.90 1.45 1.21
N PRO A 61 9.20 1.08 1.15
CA PRO A 61 9.83 0.31 2.21
C PRO A 61 10.05 1.20 3.45
N LYS A 62 9.64 0.72 4.63
CA LYS A 62 9.88 1.37 5.92
C LYS A 62 9.93 0.33 7.04
N ASP A 63 10.94 0.42 7.90
CA ASP A 63 11.07 -0.40 9.13
C ASP A 63 10.80 -1.90 8.91
N GLY A 64 11.32 -2.46 7.82
CA GLY A 64 11.17 -3.88 7.49
C GLY A 64 9.86 -4.28 6.83
N ARG A 65 8.94 -3.34 6.55
CA ARG A 65 7.68 -3.59 5.83
C ARG A 65 7.47 -2.67 4.65
N TYR A 66 6.47 -2.97 3.84
CA TYR A 66 5.96 -2.05 2.83
C TYR A 66 4.81 -1.20 3.36
N LEU A 67 4.65 -0.01 2.79
CA LEU A 67 3.56 0.91 3.02
C LEU A 67 2.85 1.21 1.70
N VAL A 68 1.51 1.14 1.68
CA VAL A 68 0.69 1.58 0.56
C VAL A 68 0.27 3.04 0.78
N PRO A 69 0.67 4.00 -0.06
CA PRO A 69 0.24 5.39 0.09
C PRO A 69 -1.27 5.57 -0.15
N LEU A 70 -1.99 6.08 0.85
CA LEU A 70 -3.41 6.41 0.79
C LEU A 70 -3.59 7.91 0.50
N LYS A 71 -3.29 8.30 -0.74
CA LYS A 71 -3.42 9.69 -1.22
C LYS A 71 -4.85 10.19 -1.04
N ALA A 72 -5.03 11.50 -0.90
CA ALA A 72 -6.36 12.12 -0.72
C ALA A 72 -7.40 11.69 -1.77
N ALA A 73 -7.01 11.60 -3.05
CA ALA A 73 -7.90 11.14 -4.12
C ALA A 73 -8.36 9.67 -3.92
N VAL A 74 -7.44 8.79 -3.51
CA VAL A 74 -7.74 7.38 -3.21
C VAL A 74 -8.69 7.29 -2.02
N ARG A 75 -8.40 8.00 -0.93
CA ARG A 75 -9.25 7.99 0.27
C ARG A 75 -10.66 8.47 -0.04
N ARG A 76 -10.81 9.56 -0.78
CA ARG A 76 -12.12 10.07 -1.22
C ARG A 76 -12.87 9.07 -2.10
N ALA A 77 -12.20 8.48 -3.09
CA ALA A 77 -12.82 7.50 -3.98
C ALA A 77 -13.25 6.23 -3.23
N ALA A 78 -12.46 5.79 -2.24
CA ALA A 78 -12.74 4.61 -1.42
C ALA A 78 -13.68 4.89 -0.23
N GLY A 79 -14.21 6.11 -0.07
CA GLY A 79 -15.08 6.45 1.05
C GLY A 79 -14.38 6.42 2.42
N LEU A 80 -13.06 6.63 2.44
CA LEU A 80 -12.19 6.64 3.63
C LEU A 80 -11.89 8.06 4.11
N ASP A 81 -12.78 9.03 3.88
CA ASP A 81 -12.58 10.42 4.35
C ASP A 81 -13.77 10.79 5.26
N PRO A 82 -13.58 10.87 6.60
CA PRO A 82 -12.30 10.86 7.31
C PRO A 82 -11.65 9.46 7.38
N VAL A 83 -10.33 9.43 7.54
CA VAL A 83 -9.55 8.22 7.86
C VAL A 83 -8.96 8.36 9.26
N GLU A 84 -8.81 7.24 9.95
CA GLU A 84 -8.28 7.19 11.30
C GLU A 84 -7.06 6.27 11.38
N ALA A 85 -6.09 6.61 12.25
CA ALA A 85 -4.97 5.72 12.53
C ALA A 85 -5.47 4.47 13.26
N GLY A 86 -4.96 3.30 12.88
CA GLY A 86 -5.38 1.99 13.38
C GLY A 86 -6.61 1.42 12.69
N GLN A 87 -7.25 2.15 11.76
CA GLN A 87 -8.34 1.60 10.95
C GLN A 87 -7.81 0.45 10.08
N GLU A 88 -8.41 -0.74 10.20
CA GLU A 88 -8.04 -1.90 9.39
C GLU A 88 -8.67 -1.80 7.99
N LEU A 89 -7.86 -2.00 6.94
CA LEU A 89 -8.31 -2.04 5.56
C LEU A 89 -7.89 -3.35 4.90
N ALA A 90 -8.87 -4.07 4.36
CA ALA A 90 -8.63 -5.21 3.49
C ALA A 90 -8.36 -4.70 2.06
N VAL A 91 -7.27 -5.18 1.47
CA VAL A 91 -6.85 -4.77 0.12
C VAL A 91 -6.41 -5.96 -0.70
N GLU A 92 -6.58 -5.83 -2.00
CA GLU A 92 -5.92 -6.69 -2.97
C GLU A 92 -4.84 -5.89 -3.67
N LEU A 93 -3.73 -6.56 -3.96
CA LEU A 93 -2.54 -5.97 -4.51
C LEU A 93 -1.96 -6.86 -5.59
N ARG A 94 -1.60 -6.28 -6.72
CA ARG A 94 -0.94 -6.97 -7.82
C ARG A 94 0.37 -6.26 -8.15
N LEU A 95 1.44 -7.02 -8.33
CA LEU A 95 2.68 -6.47 -8.89
C LEU A 95 2.43 -5.97 -10.31
N ALA A 96 2.77 -4.70 -10.57
CA ALA A 96 2.69 -4.16 -11.92
C ALA A 96 3.74 -4.87 -12.80
N ALA A 97 3.31 -5.50 -13.89
CA ALA A 97 4.23 -6.11 -14.84
C ALA A 97 5.06 -5.02 -15.54
N ARG A 98 6.31 -5.33 -15.89
CA ARG A 98 7.09 -4.47 -16.79
C ARG A 98 6.33 -4.35 -18.12
N LYS A 99 6.10 -3.12 -18.58
CA LYS A 99 5.80 -2.88 -20.00
C LYS A 99 7.04 -3.11 -20.84
#